data_AF-A0A9W8IHR3-F1
#
_entry.id   AF-A0A9W8IHR3-F1
#
_cell.length_a   1.000
_cell.length_b   1.000
_cell.length_c   1.000
_cell.angle_alpha   90.00
_cell.angle_beta   90.00
_cell.angle_gamma   90.00
#
_symmetry.space_group_name_H-M   'P 1'
#
loop_
_entity.id
_entity.type
_entity.pdbx_description
1 polymer ?
#
loop_
_entity_poly.entity_id
_entity_poly.type
_entity_poly.pdbx_seq_one_letter_code
_entity_poly.pdbx_strand_id
1 'polypeptide(L)'
;MGALLSLLRGSSSGYTSASARTSRDTEPAARFSKQFSDFILNLGDSRNAQYVVDNFPEGDRVLRAGQALLQRIRTYQDGSNEIRAAISQPTPENEEAAWRKIGPSVVLLRECFEHSQSLDRIIPDILDELCSQVNDYDLGKTDRNRGLARLLADLMQSAFAFDSLKSSIPAIQNDFSYYRRTLPRMIKSQNDDIASNVIPHEVSNQMSLFYAYHNPMVKTVVDSASQFAKDSRNEPLVLDCISALAAGSFNTVKQGKADGPESERLCVLVLATCCILYDWISPQGIGSAQSSIDVKAVLDMVSEHTLADSTPADKVVRANCRTLR
;
A
#
# COMPACT_ATOMS: atom_id res chain seq x y z
N MET A 1 -13.82 23.75 -16.40
CA MET A 1 -15.04 22.97 -16.08
C MET A 1 -16.10 23.02 -17.19
N GLY A 2 -15.74 22.79 -18.47
CA GLY A 2 -16.70 22.94 -19.59
C GLY A 2 -16.73 21.82 -20.63
N ALA A 3 -15.73 20.93 -20.66
CA ALA A 3 -15.62 19.92 -21.71
C ALA A 3 -16.29 18.57 -21.38
N LEU A 4 -16.47 18.25 -20.09
CA LEU A 4 -17.07 16.97 -19.68
C LEU A 4 -18.60 16.91 -19.89
N LEU A 5 -19.29 18.06 -19.92
CA LEU A 5 -20.75 18.12 -20.07
C LEU A 5 -21.22 18.18 -21.53
N SER A 6 -20.35 18.55 -22.49
CA SER A 6 -20.73 18.59 -23.91
C SER A 6 -20.72 17.21 -24.57
N LEU A 7 -19.92 16.26 -24.05
CA LEU A 7 -19.91 14.87 -24.51
C LEU A 7 -21.07 14.03 -23.97
N LEU A 8 -21.81 14.54 -22.97
CA LEU A 8 -23.02 13.92 -22.43
C LEU A 8 -24.33 14.48 -23.02
N ARG A 9 -24.26 15.52 -23.87
CA ARG A 9 -25.43 16.14 -24.51
C ARG A 9 -25.19 16.52 -25.98
N GLY A 10 -25.45 15.57 -26.85
CA GLY A 10 -25.68 15.77 -28.30
C GLY A 10 -25.67 14.40 -28.97
N SER A 11 -26.67 13.93 -29.69
CA SER A 11 -27.80 14.62 -30.34
C SER A 11 -28.75 13.54 -30.89
N SER A 12 -30.04 13.60 -30.58
CA SER A 12 -31.06 12.91 -31.37
C SER A 12 -32.31 13.78 -31.50
N SER A 13 -32.40 14.47 -32.63
CA SER A 13 -33.63 15.06 -33.15
C SER A 13 -33.83 14.56 -34.58
N GLY A 14 -34.92 13.84 -34.83
CA GLY A 14 -35.34 13.41 -36.16
C GLY A 14 -36.21 12.15 -36.13
N TYR A 15 -37.52 12.32 -36.33
CA TYR A 15 -38.58 11.31 -36.38
C TYR A 15 -38.38 10.20 -37.45
N THR A 16 -38.75 8.94 -37.13
CA THR A 16 -39.88 8.18 -37.72
C THR A 16 -39.88 6.70 -37.29
N SER A 17 -41.08 6.11 -37.32
CA SER A 17 -41.51 4.81 -36.76
C SER A 17 -40.93 3.55 -37.40
N ALA A 18 -40.62 2.53 -36.60
CA ALA A 18 -41.09 1.14 -36.77
C ALA A 18 -40.57 0.23 -35.66
N SER A 19 -41.44 -0.70 -35.25
CA SER A 19 -41.24 -1.73 -34.21
C SER A 19 -40.14 -2.74 -34.56
N ALA A 20 -39.21 -2.97 -33.63
CA ALA A 20 -38.58 -4.28 -33.43
C ALA A 20 -38.00 -4.41 -32.02
N ARG A 21 -38.55 -5.34 -31.23
CA ARG A 21 -37.96 -5.81 -29.98
C ARG A 21 -36.60 -6.44 -30.27
N THR A 22 -35.55 -5.92 -29.66
CA THR A 22 -34.31 -6.67 -29.40
C THR A 22 -33.82 -6.31 -28.00
N SER A 23 -33.44 -7.36 -27.28
CA SER A 23 -32.92 -7.38 -25.93
C SER A 23 -31.80 -6.36 -25.74
N ARG A 24 -32.00 -5.42 -24.82
CA ARG A 24 -30.87 -4.69 -24.22
C ARG A 24 -30.23 -5.62 -23.21
N ASP A 25 -29.29 -6.41 -23.67
CA ASP A 25 -28.23 -6.94 -22.82
C ASP A 25 -27.42 -5.75 -22.31
N THR A 26 -27.67 -5.38 -21.06
CA THR A 26 -26.81 -4.48 -20.31
C THR A 26 -25.55 -5.24 -19.93
N GLU A 27 -24.54 -5.24 -20.79
CA GLU A 27 -23.19 -5.68 -20.42
C GLU A 27 -22.49 -4.59 -19.57
N PRO A 28 -22.11 -4.85 -18.30
CA PRO A 28 -21.38 -3.88 -17.49
C PRO A 28 -19.84 -4.02 -17.60
N ALA A 29 -19.31 -4.82 -18.53
CA ALA A 29 -18.00 -5.47 -18.33
C ALA A 29 -16.76 -4.85 -19.05
N ALA A 30 -16.70 -3.55 -19.40
CA ALA A 30 -15.53 -3.06 -20.16
C ALA A 30 -15.20 -1.55 -20.05
N ARG A 31 -15.05 -0.98 -18.86
CA ARG A 31 -14.92 0.50 -18.71
C ARG A 31 -13.49 1.06 -18.87
N PHE A 32 -12.50 0.72 -18.05
CA PHE A 32 -11.18 1.39 -18.08
C PHE A 32 -10.22 1.01 -19.22
N SER A 33 -10.10 -0.27 -19.60
CA SER A 33 -9.14 -0.71 -20.64
C SER A 33 -9.54 -0.24 -22.04
N LYS A 34 -10.84 -0.03 -22.30
CA LYS A 34 -11.34 0.62 -23.52
C LYS A 34 -11.21 2.15 -23.46
N GLN A 35 -11.39 2.75 -22.28
CA GLN A 35 -11.22 4.19 -22.08
C GLN A 35 -9.77 4.64 -22.28
N PHE A 36 -8.80 3.79 -21.94
CA PHE A 36 -7.37 4.06 -22.03
C PHE A 36 -6.62 3.01 -22.88
N SER A 37 -7.20 2.52 -23.97
CA SER A 37 -6.69 1.36 -24.74
C SER A 37 -5.26 1.49 -25.25
N ASP A 38 -4.81 2.72 -25.51
CA ASP A 38 -3.47 3.02 -26.03
C ASP A 38 -2.50 3.52 -24.95
N PHE A 39 -2.95 3.62 -23.70
CA PHE A 39 -2.10 4.11 -22.61
C PHE A 39 -1.08 3.04 -22.21
N ILE A 40 0.20 3.41 -22.32
CA ILE A 40 1.36 2.60 -21.91
C ILE A 40 2.10 3.34 -20.81
N LEU A 41 2.32 2.67 -19.69
CA LEU A 41 3.02 3.18 -18.52
C LEU A 41 4.41 2.55 -18.48
N ASN A 42 5.42 3.31 -18.91
CA ASN A 42 6.78 2.81 -18.97
C ASN A 42 7.56 3.18 -17.70
N LEU A 43 7.83 2.18 -16.85
CA LEU A 43 8.41 2.37 -15.52
C LEU A 43 9.90 2.02 -15.44
N GLY A 44 10.45 1.36 -16.47
CA GLY A 44 11.85 0.90 -16.52
C GLY A 44 12.89 2.02 -16.65
N ASP A 45 12.49 3.24 -16.99
CA ASP A 45 13.42 4.36 -17.16
C ASP A 45 13.95 4.87 -15.81
N SER A 46 15.28 4.98 -15.70
CA SER A 46 15.99 5.58 -14.56
C SER A 46 15.52 7.00 -14.21
N ARG A 47 15.03 7.78 -15.21
CA ARG A 47 14.50 9.13 -15.01
C ARG A 47 13.29 9.17 -14.08
N ASN A 48 12.51 8.09 -14.02
CA ASN A 48 11.36 7.99 -13.13
C ASN A 48 11.79 8.06 -11.66
N ALA A 49 12.86 7.34 -11.31
CA ALA A 49 13.43 7.38 -9.95
C ALA A 49 14.10 8.72 -9.68
N GLN A 50 14.83 9.27 -10.68
CA GLN A 50 15.49 10.56 -10.54
C GLN A 50 14.49 11.70 -10.31
N TYR A 51 13.33 11.69 -10.99
CA TYR A 51 12.27 12.67 -10.76
C TYR A 51 11.85 12.74 -9.29
N VAL A 52 11.68 11.58 -8.65
CA VAL A 52 11.27 11.49 -7.24
C VAL A 52 12.34 12.07 -6.32
N VAL A 53 13.62 11.76 -6.58
CA VAL A 53 14.74 12.34 -5.80
C VAL A 53 14.76 13.86 -5.91
N ASP A 54 14.59 14.39 -7.12
CA ASP A 54 14.74 15.82 -7.38
C ASP A 54 13.52 16.65 -6.96
N ASN A 55 12.31 16.09 -7.11
CA ASN A 55 11.05 16.84 -6.98
C ASN A 55 10.17 16.36 -5.82
N PHE A 56 10.45 15.19 -5.25
CA PHE A 56 9.66 14.61 -4.16
C PHE A 56 10.57 13.95 -3.09
N PRO A 57 11.57 14.68 -2.55
CA PRO A 57 12.64 14.13 -1.72
C PRO A 57 12.15 13.52 -0.40
N GLU A 58 11.03 13.99 0.13
CA GLU A 58 10.38 13.39 1.30
C GLU A 58 9.94 11.94 1.00
N GLY A 59 9.34 11.70 -0.16
CA GLY A 59 8.92 10.37 -0.58
C GLY A 59 10.09 9.41 -0.76
N ASP A 60 11.19 9.85 -1.38
CA ASP A 60 12.42 9.05 -1.47
C ASP A 60 12.98 8.72 -0.07
N ARG A 61 12.99 9.70 0.85
CA ARG A 61 13.45 9.49 2.22
C ARG A 61 12.60 8.45 2.96
N VAL A 62 11.27 8.55 2.87
CA VAL A 62 10.36 7.58 3.49
C VAL A 62 10.58 6.20 2.89
N LEU A 63 10.68 6.08 1.56
CA LEU A 63 10.94 4.80 0.90
C LEU A 63 12.25 4.14 1.38
N ARG A 64 13.36 4.89 1.39
CA ARG A 64 14.66 4.37 1.85
C ARG A 64 14.65 3.98 3.32
N ALA A 65 13.99 4.76 4.17
CA ALA A 65 13.84 4.44 5.58
C ALA A 65 13.09 3.11 5.77
N GLY A 66 12.00 2.91 5.04
CA GLY A 66 11.24 1.65 5.04
C GLY A 66 12.10 0.47 4.59
N GLN A 67 12.84 0.61 3.49
CA GLN A 67 13.75 -0.41 3.00
C GLN A 67 14.86 -0.77 4.00
N ALA A 68 15.44 0.21 4.69
CA ALA A 68 16.44 -0.02 5.74
C ALA A 68 15.85 -0.77 6.94
N LEU A 69 14.63 -0.40 7.37
CA LEU A 69 13.92 -1.10 8.44
C LEU A 69 13.58 -2.55 8.06
N LEU A 70 13.19 -2.82 6.82
CA LEU A 70 12.95 -4.18 6.32
C LEU A 70 14.18 -5.07 6.48
N GLN A 71 15.39 -4.56 6.16
CA GLN A 71 16.61 -5.34 6.34
C GLN A 71 16.88 -5.70 7.80
N ARG A 72 16.53 -4.81 8.73
CA ARG A 72 16.67 -5.05 10.17
C ARG A 72 15.63 -6.02 10.71
N ILE A 73 14.40 -5.97 10.19
CA ILE A 73 13.34 -6.93 10.55
C ILE A 73 13.66 -8.34 10.02
N ARG A 74 14.30 -8.48 8.86
CA ARG A 74 14.72 -9.80 8.35
C ARG A 74 15.68 -10.54 9.28
N THR A 75 16.47 -9.81 10.07
CA THR A 75 17.43 -10.36 11.03
C THR A 75 16.97 -10.20 12.48
N TYR A 76 15.65 -10.02 12.68
CA TYR A 76 15.03 -9.80 13.99
C TYR A 76 15.49 -10.85 15.00
N GLN A 77 16.03 -10.37 16.12
CA GLN A 77 16.51 -11.21 17.22
C GLN A 77 15.41 -11.30 18.27
N ASP A 78 14.73 -12.44 18.35
CA ASP A 78 13.68 -12.62 19.35
C ASP A 78 14.23 -12.91 20.75
N GLY A 79 13.43 -12.58 21.78
CA GLY A 79 13.74 -12.86 23.18
C GLY A 79 13.03 -14.08 23.74
N SER A 80 12.55 -15.01 22.91
CA SER A 80 11.62 -16.06 23.34
C SER A 80 12.20 -16.96 24.44
N ASN A 81 13.50 -17.25 24.39
CA ASN A 81 14.17 -18.10 25.38
C ASN A 81 14.30 -17.38 26.73
N GLU A 82 14.77 -16.13 26.71
CA GLU A 82 14.98 -15.31 27.89
C GLU A 82 13.66 -14.94 28.55
N ILE A 83 12.63 -14.61 27.75
CA ILE A 83 11.26 -14.40 28.23
C ILE A 83 10.73 -15.67 28.90
N ARG A 84 10.90 -16.85 28.27
CA ARG A 84 10.48 -18.13 28.87
C ARG A 84 11.17 -18.38 30.20
N ALA A 85 12.48 -18.17 30.29
CA ALA A 85 13.23 -18.30 31.54
C ALA A 85 12.72 -17.34 32.62
N ALA A 86 12.50 -16.06 32.28
CA ALA A 86 11.99 -15.06 33.20
C ALA A 86 10.55 -15.33 33.67
N ILE A 87 9.71 -15.94 32.84
CA ILE A 87 8.34 -16.33 33.22
C ILE A 87 8.35 -17.60 34.10
N SER A 88 9.14 -18.60 33.73
CA SER A 88 9.21 -19.88 34.47
C SER A 88 9.95 -19.76 35.81
N GLN A 89 10.96 -18.88 35.88
CA GLN A 89 11.78 -18.63 37.06
C GLN A 89 11.99 -17.11 37.21
N PRO A 90 11.07 -16.40 37.89
CA PRO A 90 11.10 -14.94 37.99
C PRO A 90 12.12 -14.47 39.03
N THR A 91 13.41 -14.63 38.72
CA THR A 91 14.52 -14.04 39.49
C THR A 91 14.93 -12.70 38.85
N PRO A 92 15.50 -11.74 39.63
CA PRO A 92 15.97 -10.48 39.09
C PRO A 92 16.93 -10.65 37.90
N GLU A 93 17.80 -11.66 37.93
CA GLU A 93 18.77 -11.95 36.88
C GLU A 93 18.09 -12.40 35.59
N ASN A 94 17.08 -13.27 35.68
CA ASN A 94 16.32 -13.73 34.51
C ASN A 94 15.47 -12.61 33.92
N GLU A 95 14.83 -11.79 34.76
CA GLU A 95 14.07 -10.63 34.30
C GLU A 95 14.98 -9.60 33.62
N GLU A 96 16.14 -9.28 34.19
CA GLU A 96 17.12 -8.36 33.58
C GLU A 96 17.68 -8.92 32.27
N ALA A 97 17.98 -10.23 32.20
CA ALA A 97 18.42 -10.88 30.97
C ALA A 97 17.39 -10.78 29.85
N ALA A 98 16.10 -11.02 30.15
CA ALA A 98 15.01 -10.86 29.19
C ALA A 98 14.89 -9.42 28.71
N TRP A 99 14.97 -8.44 29.62
CA TRP A 99 14.92 -7.02 29.30
C TRP A 99 16.08 -6.56 28.42
N ARG A 100 17.29 -6.97 28.75
CA ARG A 100 18.50 -6.68 27.96
C ARG A 100 18.39 -7.28 26.55
N LYS A 101 17.84 -8.49 26.45
CA LYS A 101 17.65 -9.20 25.18
C LYS A 101 16.64 -8.49 24.27
N ILE A 102 15.48 -8.12 24.79
CA ILE A 102 14.39 -7.56 23.98
C ILE A 102 14.50 -6.05 23.74
N GLY A 103 15.29 -5.32 24.54
CA GLY A 103 15.42 -3.87 24.45
C GLY A 103 15.69 -3.37 23.02
N PRO A 104 16.74 -3.86 22.33
CA PRO A 104 17.01 -3.49 20.94
C PRO A 104 15.86 -3.82 19.98
N SER A 105 15.19 -4.95 20.19
CA SER A 105 14.04 -5.36 19.38
C SER A 105 12.85 -4.42 19.57
N VAL A 106 12.56 -4.00 20.80
CA VAL A 106 11.50 -3.04 21.11
C VAL A 106 11.78 -1.66 20.47
N VAL A 107 13.04 -1.22 20.44
CA VAL A 107 13.44 0.00 19.72
C VAL A 107 13.17 -0.13 18.23
N LEU A 108 13.57 -1.24 17.61
CA LEU A 108 13.27 -1.50 16.19
C LEU A 108 11.75 -1.50 15.92
N LEU A 109 10.95 -2.12 16.80
CA LEU A 109 9.50 -2.12 16.66
C LEU A 109 8.91 -0.71 16.75
N ARG A 110 9.46 0.14 17.63
CA ARG A 110 9.07 1.55 17.70
C ARG A 110 9.38 2.29 16.39
N GLU A 111 10.57 2.13 15.83
CA GLU A 111 10.96 2.78 14.57
C GLU A 111 10.10 2.31 13.40
N CYS A 112 9.70 1.03 13.36
CA CYS A 112 8.74 0.53 12.37
C CYS A 112 7.35 1.17 12.53
N PHE A 113 6.88 1.35 13.76
CA PHE A 113 5.62 2.06 14.01
C PHE A 113 5.73 3.56 13.63
N GLU A 114 6.83 4.23 13.95
CA GLU A 114 7.05 5.62 13.55
C GLU A 114 7.13 5.76 12.02
N HIS A 115 7.72 4.77 11.33
CA HIS A 115 7.73 4.72 9.88
C HIS A 115 6.32 4.58 9.28
N SER A 116 5.41 3.82 9.92
CA SER A 116 4.02 3.77 9.45
C SER A 116 3.35 5.14 9.55
N GLN A 117 3.65 5.95 10.57
CA GLN A 117 3.16 7.33 10.63
C GLN A 117 3.76 8.21 9.51
N SER A 118 4.99 7.95 9.08
CA SER A 118 5.56 8.64 7.91
C SER A 118 4.86 8.22 6.61
N LEU A 119 4.47 6.95 6.48
CA LEU A 119 3.61 6.49 5.37
C LEU A 119 2.26 7.21 5.40
N ASP A 120 1.61 7.26 6.56
CA ASP A 120 0.31 7.92 6.75
C ASP A 120 0.32 9.39 6.30
N ARG A 121 1.45 10.08 6.50
CA ARG A 121 1.64 11.49 6.09
C ARG A 121 1.98 11.67 4.61
N ILE A 122 2.78 10.78 4.02
CA ILE A 122 3.28 10.97 2.64
C ILE A 122 2.32 10.48 1.56
N ILE A 123 1.46 9.49 1.88
CA ILE A 123 0.51 8.93 0.92
C ILE A 123 -0.47 9.99 0.38
N PRO A 124 -1.07 10.87 1.21
CA PRO A 124 -1.94 11.95 0.73
C PRO A 124 -1.21 12.89 -0.22
N ASP A 125 0.03 13.30 0.10
CA ASP A 125 0.82 14.20 -0.74
C ASP A 125 1.13 13.58 -2.12
N ILE A 126 1.45 12.28 -2.16
CA ILE A 126 1.67 11.55 -3.42
C ILE A 126 0.39 11.52 -4.25
N LEU A 127 -0.75 11.23 -3.62
CA LEU A 127 -2.05 11.15 -4.31
C LEU A 127 -2.51 12.53 -4.79
N ASP A 128 -2.32 13.57 -3.99
CA ASP A 128 -2.64 14.95 -4.39
C ASP A 128 -1.82 15.37 -5.60
N GLU A 129 -0.51 15.12 -5.57
CA GLU A 129 0.36 15.43 -6.70
C GLU A 129 -0.02 14.58 -7.94
N LEU A 130 -0.26 13.27 -7.79
CA LEU A 130 -0.73 12.44 -8.90
C LEU A 130 -2.04 12.96 -9.51
N CYS A 131 -2.96 13.46 -8.68
CA CYS A 131 -4.31 13.88 -9.11
C CYS A 131 -4.41 15.35 -9.52
N SER A 132 -3.45 16.22 -9.16
CA SER A 132 -3.56 17.68 -9.36
C SER A 132 -3.52 18.14 -10.82
N GLN A 133 -3.09 17.28 -11.76
CA GLN A 133 -3.02 17.59 -13.19
C GLN A 133 -3.75 16.56 -14.08
N VAL A 134 -4.90 16.05 -13.63
CA VAL A 134 -5.81 15.24 -14.45
C VAL A 134 -6.42 16.11 -15.56
N ASN A 135 -5.64 16.39 -16.62
CA ASN A 135 -6.14 16.78 -17.93
C ASN A 135 -5.83 15.60 -18.89
N ASP A 136 -6.92 14.92 -19.28
CA ASP A 136 -7.18 13.68 -20.04
C ASP A 136 -6.14 13.01 -20.98
N TYR A 137 -4.92 13.50 -21.17
CA TYR A 137 -3.95 12.90 -22.12
C TYR A 137 -2.57 12.55 -21.56
N ASP A 138 -2.25 12.86 -20.29
CA ASP A 138 -0.86 12.87 -19.82
C ASP A 138 -0.56 12.08 -18.51
N LEU A 139 -1.55 11.35 -17.96
CA LEU A 139 -1.48 10.64 -16.67
C LEU A 139 -0.42 9.51 -16.56
N GLY A 140 0.41 9.32 -17.59
CA GLY A 140 1.67 8.57 -17.48
C GLY A 140 2.62 8.74 -18.64
N LYS A 141 2.60 9.89 -19.35
CA LYS A 141 3.62 10.22 -20.34
C LYS A 141 4.69 11.16 -19.79
N THR A 142 4.45 11.79 -18.65
CA THR A 142 5.45 12.58 -17.94
C THR A 142 6.30 11.73 -17.01
N ASP A 143 7.59 12.07 -16.90
CA ASP A 143 8.51 11.49 -15.92
C ASP A 143 7.97 11.68 -14.48
N ARG A 144 7.19 12.74 -14.24
CA ARG A 144 6.44 13.00 -13.00
C ARG A 144 5.50 11.86 -12.63
N ASN A 145 4.51 11.58 -13.48
CA ASN A 145 3.45 10.62 -13.15
C ASN A 145 4.01 9.21 -13.06
N ARG A 146 5.00 8.87 -13.90
CA ARG A 146 5.73 7.60 -13.83
C ARG A 146 6.54 7.47 -12.55
N GLY A 147 7.26 8.52 -12.16
CA GLY A 147 8.03 8.58 -10.92
C GLY A 147 7.14 8.41 -9.68
N LEU A 148 6.04 9.15 -9.60
CA LEU A 148 5.10 9.07 -8.47
C LEU A 148 4.34 7.74 -8.43
N ALA A 149 3.92 7.19 -9.58
CA ALA A 149 3.30 5.87 -9.64
C ALA A 149 4.27 4.77 -9.18
N ARG A 150 5.55 4.88 -9.59
CA ARG A 150 6.61 3.99 -9.11
C ARG A 150 6.84 4.15 -7.61
N LEU A 151 6.95 5.37 -7.10
CA LEU A 151 7.12 5.63 -5.66
C LEU A 151 5.99 5.01 -4.85
N LEU A 152 4.73 5.23 -5.24
CA LEU A 152 3.56 4.66 -4.57
C LEU A 152 3.61 3.12 -4.55
N ALA A 153 3.98 2.51 -5.69
CA ALA A 153 4.17 1.07 -5.81
C ALA A 153 5.32 0.54 -4.93
N ASP A 154 6.46 1.22 -4.91
CA ASP A 154 7.63 0.81 -4.11
C ASP A 154 7.37 0.95 -2.59
N LEU A 155 6.61 1.96 -2.17
CA LEU A 155 6.12 2.08 -0.79
C LEU A 155 5.17 0.94 -0.44
N MET A 156 4.21 0.63 -1.31
CA MET A 156 3.28 -0.50 -1.11
C MET A 156 4.02 -1.85 -1.11
N GLN A 157 5.02 -2.04 -1.96
CA GLN A 157 5.88 -3.22 -1.98
C GLN A 157 6.64 -3.38 -0.66
N SER A 158 7.15 -2.28 -0.12
CA SER A 158 7.81 -2.27 1.18
C SER A 158 6.83 -2.63 2.31
N ALA A 159 5.59 -2.12 2.24
CA ALA A 159 4.53 -2.49 3.16
C ALA A 159 4.17 -3.98 3.10
N PHE A 160 4.02 -4.56 1.90
CA PHE A 160 3.78 -6.00 1.74
C PHE A 160 4.91 -6.84 2.32
N ALA A 161 6.17 -6.49 2.05
CA ALA A 161 7.31 -7.21 2.57
C ALA A 161 7.37 -7.15 4.11
N PHE A 162 7.07 -5.99 4.69
CA PHE A 162 7.01 -5.84 6.14
C PHE A 162 5.92 -6.73 6.74
N ASP A 163 4.71 -6.69 6.19
CA ASP A 163 3.56 -7.42 6.72
C ASP A 163 3.74 -8.94 6.59
N SER A 164 4.35 -9.40 5.50
CA SER A 164 4.76 -10.80 5.31
C SER A 164 5.77 -11.26 6.36
N LEU A 165 6.84 -10.47 6.58
CA LEU A 165 7.84 -10.76 7.61
C LEU A 165 7.24 -10.71 9.02
N LYS A 166 6.42 -9.71 9.31
CA LYS A 166 5.73 -9.58 10.60
C LYS A 166 4.85 -10.79 10.90
N SER A 167 4.17 -11.30 9.88
CA SER A 167 3.30 -12.47 10.01
C SER A 167 4.08 -13.78 10.19
N SER A 168 5.30 -13.86 9.65
CA SER A 168 6.16 -15.04 9.79
C SER A 168 6.98 -15.06 11.10
N ILE A 169 7.01 -13.96 11.86
CA ILE A 169 7.76 -13.84 13.13
C ILE A 169 6.78 -13.58 14.29
N PRO A 170 6.15 -14.63 14.88
CA PRO A 170 5.24 -14.50 16.02
C PRO A 170 5.86 -13.79 17.23
N ALA A 171 7.19 -13.87 17.38
CA ALA A 171 7.91 -13.29 18.49
C ALA A 171 7.79 -11.76 18.57
N ILE A 172 7.55 -11.06 17.45
CA ILE A 172 7.35 -9.60 17.44
C ILE A 172 6.25 -9.18 18.42
N GLN A 173 5.11 -9.87 18.39
CA GLN A 173 3.99 -9.56 19.30
C GLN A 173 4.29 -10.01 20.73
N ASN A 174 4.97 -11.14 20.90
CA ASN A 174 5.28 -11.70 22.22
C ASN A 174 6.29 -10.83 22.99
N ASP A 175 7.37 -10.43 22.33
CA ASP A 175 8.43 -9.58 22.89
C ASP A 175 7.84 -8.24 23.33
N PHE A 176 7.07 -7.59 22.45
CA PHE A 176 6.45 -6.31 22.78
C PHE A 176 5.41 -6.44 23.89
N SER A 177 4.62 -7.53 23.89
CA SER A 177 3.66 -7.81 24.96
C SER A 177 4.35 -8.10 26.30
N TYR A 178 5.53 -8.74 26.30
CA TYR A 178 6.31 -8.93 27.51
C TYR A 178 6.85 -7.60 28.02
N TYR A 179 7.49 -6.80 27.16
CA TYR A 179 8.00 -5.45 27.49
C TYR A 179 6.92 -4.61 28.19
N ARG A 180 5.71 -4.52 27.59
CA ARG A 180 4.60 -3.75 28.16
C ARG A 180 4.18 -4.21 29.55
N ARG A 181 4.11 -5.52 29.77
CA ARG A 181 3.65 -6.12 31.06
C ARG A 181 4.68 -5.95 32.18
N THR A 182 5.95 -5.90 31.86
CA THR A 182 7.03 -5.84 32.85
C THR A 182 7.57 -4.41 33.05
N LEU A 183 7.26 -3.46 32.16
CA LEU A 183 7.75 -2.09 32.21
C LEU A 183 7.46 -1.38 33.55
N PRO A 184 6.25 -1.46 34.14
CA PRO A 184 5.98 -0.79 35.42
C PRO A 184 6.82 -1.33 36.59
N ARG A 185 7.26 -2.60 36.51
CA ARG A 185 8.12 -3.21 37.52
C ARG A 185 9.58 -2.77 37.35
N MET A 186 10.06 -2.71 36.10
CA MET A 186 11.42 -2.28 35.81
C MET A 186 11.69 -0.80 36.04
N ILE A 187 10.69 0.07 35.87
CA ILE A 187 10.84 1.50 36.23
C ILE A 187 11.03 1.65 37.75
N LYS A 188 10.40 0.79 38.56
CA LYS A 188 10.49 0.85 40.03
C LYS A 188 11.82 0.33 40.58
N SER A 189 12.58 -0.48 39.82
CA SER A 189 13.85 -1.04 40.26
C SER A 189 15.06 -0.11 40.10
N GLN A 190 14.86 1.18 39.75
CA GLN A 190 15.89 2.24 39.72
C GLN A 190 17.11 1.96 38.80
N ASN A 191 16.92 1.34 37.64
CA ASN A 191 17.93 1.37 36.58
C ASN A 191 17.76 2.65 35.75
N ASP A 192 18.57 3.68 36.04
CA ASP A 192 18.49 5.00 35.40
C ASP A 192 18.61 4.95 33.86
N ASP A 193 19.38 3.98 33.32
CA ASP A 193 19.52 3.77 31.87
C ASP A 193 18.22 3.31 31.21
N ILE A 194 17.34 2.60 31.94
CA ILE A 194 16.05 2.13 31.43
C ILE A 194 15.06 3.30 31.32
N ALA A 195 15.11 4.26 32.24
CA ALA A 195 14.16 5.38 32.32
C ALA A 195 14.24 6.34 31.12
N SER A 196 15.43 6.54 30.55
CA SER A 196 15.66 7.48 29.43
C SER A 196 15.10 6.99 28.09
N ASN A 197 14.93 5.67 27.92
CA ASN A 197 14.49 5.03 26.67
C ASN A 197 13.11 4.39 26.77
N VAL A 198 12.33 4.72 27.80
CA VAL A 198 10.97 4.18 27.99
C VAL A 198 10.03 4.70 26.91
N ILE A 199 9.27 3.79 26.29
CA ILE A 199 8.19 4.16 25.38
C ILE A 199 7.02 4.70 26.21
N PRO A 200 6.52 5.93 25.93
CA PRO A 200 5.36 6.48 26.61
C PRO A 200 4.16 5.54 26.53
N HIS A 201 3.35 5.48 27.59
CA HIS A 201 2.22 4.54 27.68
C HIS A 201 1.22 4.70 26.51
N GLU A 202 0.95 5.93 26.07
CA GLU A 202 0.09 6.20 24.92
C GLU A 202 0.64 5.62 23.61
N VAL A 203 1.91 5.90 23.31
CA VAL A 203 2.60 5.36 22.13
C VAL A 203 2.63 3.82 22.18
N SER A 204 2.85 3.25 23.37
CA SER A 204 2.85 1.80 23.56
C SER A 204 1.50 1.15 23.24
N ASN A 205 0.39 1.82 23.55
CA ASN A 205 -0.95 1.35 23.20
C ASN A 205 -1.21 1.41 21.69
N GLN A 206 -0.79 2.50 21.04
CA GLN A 206 -0.90 2.65 19.58
C GLN A 206 -0.07 1.58 18.85
N MET A 207 1.18 1.37 19.28
CA MET A 207 2.02 0.30 18.76
C MET A 207 1.37 -1.08 18.93
N SER A 208 0.69 -1.31 20.05
CA SER A 208 0.03 -2.61 20.29
C SER A 208 -1.12 -2.86 19.33
N LEU A 209 -1.93 -1.83 19.06
CA LEU A 209 -2.98 -1.90 18.05
C LEU A 209 -2.39 -2.11 16.66
N PHE A 210 -1.31 -1.40 16.32
CA PHE A 210 -0.59 -1.58 15.08
C PHE A 210 -0.15 -3.04 14.90
N TYR A 211 0.59 -3.62 15.85
CA TYR A 211 1.06 -5.00 15.73
C TYR A 211 -0.02 -6.09 15.84
N ALA A 212 -1.21 -5.75 16.35
CA ALA A 212 -2.35 -6.66 16.38
C ALA A 212 -2.97 -6.90 15.00
N TYR A 213 -2.88 -5.94 14.07
CA TYR A 213 -3.35 -6.14 12.70
C TYR A 213 -2.49 -7.16 11.95
N HIS A 214 -3.11 -7.93 11.04
CA HIS A 214 -2.38 -8.88 10.20
C HIS A 214 -1.42 -8.16 9.24
N ASN A 215 -1.95 -7.14 8.54
CA ASN A 215 -1.23 -6.36 7.54
C ASN A 215 -1.16 -4.87 7.96
N PRO A 216 -0.41 -4.54 9.02
CA PRO A 216 -0.45 -3.21 9.60
C PRO A 216 0.07 -2.11 8.67
N MET A 217 1.12 -2.34 7.89
CA MET A 217 1.66 -1.33 6.98
C MET A 217 0.74 -1.10 5.77
N VAL A 218 0.23 -2.17 5.17
CA VAL A 218 -0.74 -2.05 4.08
C VAL A 218 -1.99 -1.34 4.58
N LYS A 219 -2.46 -1.68 5.80
CA LYS A 219 -3.60 -1.00 6.43
C LYS A 219 -3.36 0.50 6.52
N THR A 220 -2.20 0.93 7.00
CA THR A 220 -1.85 2.36 7.08
C THR A 220 -1.93 3.04 5.72
N VAL A 221 -1.37 2.44 4.67
CA VAL A 221 -1.43 3.01 3.32
C VAL A 221 -2.87 3.13 2.80
N VAL A 222 -3.69 2.08 2.94
CA VAL A 222 -5.08 2.11 2.43
C VAL A 222 -5.97 3.04 3.25
N ASP A 223 -5.80 3.11 4.57
CA ASP A 223 -6.56 4.02 5.44
C ASP A 223 -6.25 5.47 5.08
N SER A 224 -4.95 5.81 4.97
CA SER A 224 -4.49 7.16 4.60
C SER A 224 -5.02 7.58 3.23
N ALA A 225 -4.89 6.71 2.21
CA ALA A 225 -5.43 6.98 0.88
C ALA A 225 -6.96 7.15 0.87
N SER A 226 -7.67 6.31 1.63
CA SER A 226 -9.14 6.39 1.74
C SER A 226 -9.58 7.65 2.45
N GLN A 227 -8.86 8.08 3.48
CA GLN A 227 -9.14 9.31 4.21
C GLN A 227 -8.90 10.53 3.32
N PHE A 228 -7.77 10.57 2.60
CA PHE A 228 -7.48 11.62 1.63
C PHE A 228 -8.58 11.77 0.57
N ALA A 229 -9.01 10.66 -0.04
CA ALA A 229 -10.05 10.68 -1.07
C ALA A 229 -11.40 11.24 -0.54
N LYS A 230 -11.74 10.93 0.71
CA LYS A 230 -12.97 11.42 1.36
C LYS A 230 -12.87 12.91 1.71
N ASP A 231 -11.78 13.33 2.35
CA ASP A 231 -11.62 14.69 2.89
C ASP A 231 -11.47 15.74 1.79
N SER A 232 -10.76 15.38 0.72
CA SER A 232 -10.54 16.27 -0.42
C SER A 232 -11.80 16.50 -1.28
N ARG A 233 -12.89 15.73 -1.05
CA ARG A 233 -14.03 15.58 -1.98
C ARG A 233 -13.60 15.23 -3.41
N ASN A 234 -12.38 14.70 -3.57
CA ASN A 234 -11.80 14.33 -4.85
C ASN A 234 -11.89 12.81 -5.09
N GLU A 235 -12.71 12.08 -4.32
CA GLU A 235 -12.90 10.63 -4.50
C GLU A 235 -13.07 10.20 -5.98
N PRO A 236 -13.93 10.84 -6.81
CA PRO A 236 -14.02 10.49 -8.23
C PRO A 236 -12.71 10.72 -8.99
N LEU A 237 -12.02 11.83 -8.75
CA LEU A 237 -10.73 12.14 -9.40
C LEU A 237 -9.64 11.16 -9.00
N VAL A 238 -9.59 10.75 -7.73
CA VAL A 238 -8.64 9.76 -7.23
C VAL A 238 -8.93 8.39 -7.85
N LEU A 239 -10.20 7.98 -7.92
CA LEU A 239 -10.59 6.72 -8.56
C LEU A 239 -10.29 6.73 -10.07
N ASP A 240 -10.50 7.86 -10.76
CA ASP A 240 -10.16 8.01 -12.17
C ASP A 240 -8.64 7.93 -12.39
N CYS A 241 -7.84 8.60 -11.55
CA CYS A 241 -6.38 8.54 -11.58
C CYS A 241 -5.87 7.10 -11.35
N ILE A 242 -6.36 6.42 -10.32
CA ILE A 242 -6.01 5.02 -10.01
C ILE A 242 -6.43 4.09 -11.16
N SER A 243 -7.61 4.31 -11.76
CA SER A 243 -8.08 3.52 -12.90
C SER A 243 -7.22 3.72 -14.14
N ALA A 244 -6.78 4.96 -14.41
CA ALA A 244 -5.89 5.25 -15.52
C ALA A 244 -4.53 4.55 -15.34
N LEU A 245 -3.91 4.65 -14.16
CA LEU A 245 -2.66 3.96 -13.83
C LEU A 245 -2.80 2.44 -13.95
N ALA A 246 -3.90 1.87 -13.46
CA ALA A 246 -4.19 0.44 -13.62
C ALA A 246 -4.31 0.05 -15.10
N ALA A 247 -5.02 0.83 -15.92
CA ALA A 247 -5.14 0.57 -17.35
C ALA A 247 -3.79 0.64 -18.06
N GLY A 248 -2.98 1.66 -17.76
CA GLY A 248 -1.64 1.84 -18.33
C GLY A 248 -0.71 0.68 -18.01
N SER A 249 -0.65 0.26 -16.75
CA SER A 249 0.14 -0.91 -16.34
C SER A 249 -0.36 -2.19 -17.00
N PHE A 250 -1.67 -2.43 -16.99
CA PHE A 250 -2.28 -3.62 -17.60
C PHE A 250 -1.97 -3.70 -19.10
N ASN A 251 -2.14 -2.61 -19.84
CA ASN A 251 -1.87 -2.56 -21.27
C ASN A 251 -0.38 -2.73 -21.58
N THR A 252 0.51 -2.20 -20.73
CA THR A 252 1.97 -2.35 -20.90
C THR A 252 2.38 -3.81 -20.83
N VAL A 253 1.90 -4.54 -19.82
CA VAL A 253 2.17 -5.98 -19.64
C VAL A 253 1.48 -6.78 -20.76
N LYS A 254 0.18 -6.58 -20.97
CA LYS A 254 -0.61 -7.33 -21.97
C LYS A 254 -0.06 -7.23 -23.39
N GLN A 255 0.45 -6.05 -23.76
CA GLN A 255 0.96 -5.79 -25.11
C GLN A 255 2.46 -6.09 -25.25
N GLY A 256 3.13 -6.57 -24.20
CA GLY A 256 4.57 -6.84 -24.22
C GLY A 256 5.41 -5.58 -24.48
N LYS A 257 4.94 -4.42 -23.98
CA LYS A 257 5.57 -3.10 -24.17
C LYS A 257 6.36 -2.63 -22.96
N ALA A 258 6.58 -3.50 -21.98
CA ALA A 258 7.46 -3.21 -20.87
C ALA A 258 8.92 -3.19 -21.35
N ASP A 259 9.73 -2.26 -20.81
CA ASP A 259 11.16 -2.15 -21.09
C ASP A 259 11.97 -3.21 -20.32
N GLY A 260 11.62 -4.48 -20.53
CA GLY A 260 12.25 -5.64 -19.90
C GLY A 260 11.58 -6.12 -18.59
N PRO A 261 12.12 -7.19 -17.99
CA PRO A 261 11.47 -7.92 -16.90
C PRO A 261 11.25 -7.07 -15.62
N GLU A 262 12.17 -6.15 -15.33
CA GLU A 262 12.03 -5.25 -14.17
C GLU A 262 10.86 -4.29 -14.37
N SER A 263 10.74 -3.69 -15.57
CA SER A 263 9.62 -2.79 -15.90
C SER A 263 8.29 -3.54 -15.87
N GLU A 264 8.26 -4.79 -16.33
CA GLU A 264 7.06 -5.64 -16.29
C GLU A 264 6.64 -5.91 -14.84
N ARG A 265 7.59 -6.30 -13.98
CA ARG A 265 7.37 -6.49 -12.54
C ARG A 265 6.84 -5.22 -11.87
N LEU A 266 7.40 -4.06 -12.20
CA LEU A 266 6.92 -2.77 -11.69
C LEU A 266 5.49 -2.46 -12.16
N CYS A 267 5.14 -2.78 -13.41
CA CYS A 267 3.77 -2.61 -13.91
C CYS A 267 2.79 -3.49 -13.14
N VAL A 268 3.14 -4.76 -12.90
CA VAL A 268 2.33 -5.69 -12.08
C VAL A 268 2.17 -5.17 -10.65
N LEU A 269 3.22 -4.61 -10.05
CA LEU A 269 3.17 -4.03 -8.71
C LEU A 269 2.27 -2.79 -8.65
N VAL A 270 2.38 -1.88 -9.63
CA VAL A 270 1.47 -0.73 -9.75
C VAL A 270 0.03 -1.21 -9.93
N LEU A 271 -0.20 -2.23 -10.76
CA LEU A 271 -1.52 -2.78 -11.01
C LEU A 271 -2.15 -3.35 -9.73
N ALA A 272 -1.39 -4.17 -8.97
CA ALA A 272 -1.83 -4.71 -7.69
C ALA A 272 -2.13 -3.59 -6.67
N THR A 273 -1.25 -2.59 -6.58
CA THR A 273 -1.41 -1.42 -5.70
C THR A 273 -2.69 -0.66 -6.05
N CYS A 274 -2.92 -0.38 -7.33
CA CYS A 274 -4.11 0.31 -7.81
C CYS A 274 -5.39 -0.48 -7.48
N CYS A 275 -5.38 -1.81 -7.67
CA CYS A 275 -6.53 -2.64 -7.33
C CYS A 275 -6.90 -2.56 -5.83
N ILE A 276 -5.90 -2.65 -4.96
CA ILE A 276 -6.11 -2.59 -3.51
C ILE A 276 -6.61 -1.20 -3.11
N LEU A 277 -5.96 -0.13 -3.56
CA LEU A 277 -6.40 1.23 -3.25
C LEU A 277 -7.81 1.52 -3.77
N TYR A 278 -8.11 1.15 -5.02
CA TYR A 278 -9.44 1.33 -5.62
C TYR A 278 -10.52 0.65 -4.78
N ASP A 279 -10.26 -0.58 -4.32
CA ASP A 279 -11.25 -1.35 -3.57
C ASP A 279 -11.62 -0.72 -2.22
N TRP A 280 -10.65 -0.09 -1.56
CA TRP A 280 -10.85 0.58 -0.27
C TRP A 280 -11.45 1.98 -0.41
N ILE A 281 -11.05 2.72 -1.44
CA ILE A 281 -11.54 4.08 -1.73
C ILE A 281 -12.97 4.04 -2.30
N SER A 282 -13.23 3.19 -3.28
CA SER A 282 -14.55 3.07 -3.92
C SER A 282 -15.59 2.61 -2.90
N PRO A 283 -16.74 3.31 -2.77
CA PRO A 283 -17.83 2.88 -1.89
C PRO A 283 -18.35 1.48 -2.24
N GLN A 284 -18.32 1.11 -3.53
CA GLN A 284 -18.79 -0.18 -4.04
C GLN A 284 -17.69 -1.24 -4.09
N GLY A 285 -16.43 -0.85 -3.89
CA GLY A 285 -15.27 -1.69 -4.11
C GLY A 285 -15.02 -2.06 -5.57
N ILE A 286 -13.97 -2.85 -5.77
CA ILE A 286 -13.46 -3.30 -7.07
C ILE A 286 -14.21 -4.54 -7.58
N GLY A 287 -14.83 -5.32 -6.69
CA GLY A 287 -15.62 -6.50 -7.06
C GLY A 287 -16.97 -6.16 -7.70
N SER A 288 -17.39 -4.90 -7.63
CA SER A 288 -18.66 -4.44 -8.21
C SER A 288 -18.62 -4.40 -9.73
N ALA A 289 -19.75 -4.73 -10.37
CA ALA A 289 -19.93 -4.54 -11.81
C ALA A 289 -19.86 -3.07 -12.27
N GLN A 290 -19.92 -2.12 -11.32
CA GLN A 290 -19.73 -0.69 -11.58
C GLN A 290 -18.26 -0.25 -11.50
N SER A 291 -17.35 -1.13 -11.07
CA SER A 291 -15.92 -0.86 -11.01
C SER A 291 -15.39 -0.41 -12.36
N SER A 292 -14.57 0.64 -12.37
CA SER A 292 -13.83 1.03 -13.56
C SER A 292 -12.80 -0.03 -13.94
N ILE A 293 -12.17 -0.68 -12.95
CA ILE A 293 -11.15 -1.72 -13.13
C ILE A 293 -11.81 -3.10 -13.29
N ASP A 294 -11.47 -3.80 -14.38
CA ASP A 294 -11.82 -5.21 -14.62
C ASP A 294 -10.89 -6.11 -13.80
N VAL A 295 -11.34 -6.37 -12.57
CA VAL A 295 -10.58 -7.17 -11.62
C VAL A 295 -10.33 -8.60 -12.09
N LYS A 296 -11.20 -9.18 -12.93
CA LYS A 296 -11.02 -10.55 -13.41
C LYS A 296 -9.84 -10.62 -14.37
N ALA A 297 -9.83 -9.73 -15.37
CA ALA A 297 -8.73 -9.64 -16.32
C ALA A 297 -7.40 -9.34 -15.61
N VAL A 298 -7.43 -8.46 -14.60
CA VAL A 298 -6.24 -8.18 -13.79
C VAL A 298 -5.76 -9.40 -13.02
N LEU A 299 -6.65 -10.10 -12.31
CA LEU A 299 -6.29 -11.29 -11.52
C LEU A 299 -5.70 -12.41 -12.40
N ASP A 300 -6.26 -12.62 -13.59
CA ASP A 300 -5.72 -13.59 -14.54
C ASP A 300 -4.29 -13.23 -14.96
N MET A 301 -4.03 -11.96 -15.31
CA MET A 301 -2.69 -11.48 -15.68
C MET A 301 -1.68 -11.59 -14.54
N VAL A 302 -2.04 -11.13 -13.34
CA VAL A 302 -1.08 -11.09 -12.23
C VAL A 302 -0.84 -12.47 -11.63
N SER A 303 -1.69 -13.47 -11.90
CA SER A 303 -1.50 -14.85 -11.43
C SER A 303 -0.22 -15.51 -11.95
N GLU A 304 0.32 -15.02 -13.07
CA GLU A 304 1.58 -15.49 -13.65
C GLU A 304 2.82 -14.85 -13.00
N HIS A 305 2.61 -13.93 -12.04
CA HIS A 305 3.65 -13.08 -11.47
C HIS A 305 3.74 -13.21 -9.94
N THR A 306 4.89 -12.85 -9.40
CA THR A 306 5.12 -12.79 -7.94
C THR A 306 5.50 -11.38 -7.49
N LEU A 307 5.03 -11.02 -6.30
CA LEU A 307 5.36 -9.78 -5.58
C LEU A 307 6.22 -10.12 -4.37
N ALA A 308 6.09 -9.37 -3.27
CA ALA A 308 6.90 -9.49 -2.04
C ALA A 308 7.30 -10.94 -1.69
N ASP A 309 8.60 -11.18 -1.49
CA ASP A 309 9.15 -12.48 -1.08
C ASP A 309 8.65 -13.67 -1.93
N SER A 310 8.48 -13.45 -3.23
CA SER A 310 7.98 -14.44 -4.21
C SER A 310 6.53 -14.89 -3.96
N THR A 311 5.75 -14.08 -3.23
CA THR A 311 4.31 -14.34 -3.02
C THR A 311 3.55 -14.13 -4.33
N PRO A 312 2.67 -15.06 -4.76
CA PRO A 312 1.84 -14.87 -5.95
C PRO A 312 1.05 -13.56 -5.89
N ALA A 313 1.10 -12.75 -6.95
CA ALA A 313 0.55 -11.41 -6.95
C ALA A 313 -0.99 -11.40 -6.80
N ASP A 314 -1.67 -12.39 -7.38
CA ASP A 314 -3.12 -12.57 -7.25
C ASP A 314 -3.53 -12.80 -5.78
N LYS A 315 -2.74 -13.57 -5.02
CA LYS A 315 -2.96 -13.80 -3.59
C LYS A 315 -2.79 -12.52 -2.79
N VAL A 316 -1.78 -11.70 -3.13
CA VAL A 316 -1.58 -10.39 -2.48
C VAL A 316 -2.80 -9.49 -2.71
N VAL A 317 -3.30 -9.41 -3.94
CA VAL A 317 -4.49 -8.60 -4.28
C VAL A 317 -5.71 -9.10 -3.52
N ARG A 318 -6.02 -10.40 -3.59
CA ARG A 318 -7.17 -11.01 -2.89
C ARG A 318 -7.11 -10.84 -1.38
N ALA A 319 -5.93 -11.03 -0.79
CA ALA A 319 -5.74 -10.92 0.65
C ALA A 319 -5.88 -9.48 1.15
N ASN A 320 -5.66 -8.46 0.31
CA ASN A 320 -5.65 -7.06 0.75
C ASN A 320 -6.85 -6.23 0.25
N CYS A 321 -7.60 -6.71 -0.74
CA CYS A 321 -8.89 -6.12 -1.09
C CYS A 321 -9.98 -6.50 -0.06
N ARG A 322 -10.78 -5.52 0.35
CA ARG A 322 -12.01 -5.67 1.14
C ARG A 322 -13.08 -6.54 0.46
N THR A 323 -13.32 -6.39 -0.85
CA THR A 323 -14.46 -7.04 -1.52
C THR A 323 -14.10 -8.32 -2.29
N LEU A 324 -12.84 -8.75 -2.27
CA LEU A 324 -12.37 -9.96 -2.97
C LEU A 324 -12.05 -11.12 -2.02
N ARG A 325 -12.23 -10.91 -0.72
CA ARG A 325 -12.08 -11.91 0.34
C ARG A 325 -13.30 -12.79 0.44
#